data_AF-A0A101CTE3-F1
#
_entry.id   AF-A0A101CTE3-F1
#
_cell.length_a   1.000
_cell.length_b   1.000
_cell.length_c   1.000
_cell.angle_alpha   90.00
_cell.angle_beta   90.00
_cell.angle_gamma   90.00
#
_symmetry.space_group_name_H-M   'P 1'
#
loop_
_entity.id
_entity.type
_entity.pdbx_description
1 polymer ?
#
loop_
_entity_poly.entity_id
_entity_poly.type
_entity_poly.pdbx_seq_one_letter_code
_entity_poly.pdbx_strand_id
1 'polypeptide(L)'
;MFNCIVKKINEENIKLKTAISLRRLLESNKNYPHNENDIDAIVKSYGKISDEGDIRKATVSNILNAKSVAKSTTLILILEAMGFSLTDFAKTYYSINESDIFAFQKFLELRK
;
A
#
# COMPACT_ATOMS: atom_id res chain seq x y z
N MET A 1 3.53 29.08 9.05
CA MET A 1 4.06 27.86 9.73
C MET A 1 2.97 26.80 9.92
N PHE A 2 1.78 27.15 10.44
CA PHE A 2 0.64 26.23 10.62
C PHE A 2 0.23 25.44 9.35
N ASN A 3 0.07 26.11 8.20
CA ASN A 3 -0.32 25.42 6.96
C ASN A 3 0.67 24.36 6.46
N CYS A 4 1.97 24.51 6.78
CA CYS A 4 2.99 23.53 6.40
C CYS A 4 2.85 22.23 7.22
N ILE A 5 2.49 22.37 8.50
CA ILE A 5 2.28 21.23 9.40
C ILE A 5 1.05 20.43 8.94
N VAL A 6 -0.07 21.11 8.67
CA VAL A 6 -1.31 20.47 8.19
C VAL A 6 -1.08 19.74 6.88
N LYS A 7 -0.36 20.36 5.93
CA LYS A 7 0.00 19.71 4.66
C LYS A 7 0.78 18.41 4.88
N LYS A 8 1.81 18.44 5.73
CA LYS A 8 2.64 17.26 6.02
C LYS A 8 1.84 16.13 6.66
N ILE A 9 0.93 16.45 7.57
CA ILE A 9 0.03 15.45 8.20
C ILE A 9 -0.89 14.83 7.14
N ASN A 10 -1.47 15.64 6.25
CA ASN A 10 -2.34 15.15 5.19
C ASN A 10 -1.59 14.26 4.19
N GLU A 11 -0.38 14.64 3.78
CA GLU A 11 0.46 13.83 2.89
C GLU A 11 0.83 12.48 3.52
N GLU A 12 1.16 12.47 4.82
CA GLU A 12 1.45 11.24 5.56
C GLU A 12 0.21 10.33 5.64
N ASN A 13 -0.95 10.89 5.96
CA ASN A 13 -2.20 10.14 5.99
C ASN A 13 -2.56 9.57 4.61
N ILE A 14 -2.38 10.33 3.53
CA ILE A 14 -2.61 9.83 2.16
C ILE A 14 -1.69 8.64 1.87
N LYS A 15 -0.41 8.74 2.24
CA LYS A 15 0.58 7.67 2.04
C LYS A 15 0.21 6.40 2.83
N LEU A 16 -0.16 6.55 4.09
CA LEU A 16 -0.58 5.43 4.96
C LEU A 16 -1.85 4.77 4.44
N LYS A 17 -2.89 5.55 4.14
CA LYS A 17 -4.15 5.03 3.59
C LYS A 17 -3.93 4.30 2.27
N THR A 18 -3.08 4.85 1.39
CA THR A 18 -2.72 4.19 0.12
C THR A 18 -2.07 2.82 0.36
N ALA A 19 -1.09 2.75 1.25
CA ALA A 19 -0.43 1.49 1.58
C ALA A 19 -1.41 0.46 2.18
N ILE A 20 -2.25 0.88 3.13
CA ILE A 20 -3.28 0.03 3.74
C ILE A 20 -4.26 -0.49 2.69
N SER A 21 -4.74 0.37 1.79
CA SER A 21 -5.67 -0.03 0.72
C SER A 21 -5.07 -1.09 -0.19
N LEU A 22 -3.83 -0.87 -0.67
CA LEU A 22 -3.15 -1.81 -1.55
C LEU A 22 -2.88 -3.14 -0.85
N ARG A 23 -2.50 -3.11 0.44
CA ARG A 23 -2.34 -4.33 1.24
C ARG A 23 -3.67 -5.08 1.35
N ARG A 24 -4.74 -4.46 1.83
CA ARG A 24 -6.08 -5.09 1.94
C ARG A 24 -6.55 -5.73 0.64
N LEU A 25 -6.35 -5.05 -0.50
CA LEU A 25 -6.65 -5.60 -1.82
C LEU A 25 -5.78 -6.83 -2.13
N LEU A 26 -4.47 -6.76 -1.89
CA LEU A 26 -3.56 -7.89 -2.03
C LEU A 26 -3.99 -9.09 -1.17
N GLU A 27 -4.37 -8.89 0.09
CA GLU A 27 -4.81 -9.98 1.00
C GLU A 27 -6.11 -10.62 0.54
N SER A 28 -6.98 -9.84 -0.12
CA SER A 28 -8.23 -10.35 -0.69
C SER A 28 -8.02 -11.15 -1.99
N ASN A 29 -6.86 -11.02 -2.63
CA ASN A 29 -6.55 -11.69 -3.89
C ASN A 29 -5.87 -13.05 -3.65
N LYS A 30 -6.62 -14.14 -3.88
CA LYS A 30 -6.15 -15.52 -3.72
C LYS A 30 -5.00 -15.91 -4.64
N ASN A 31 -4.75 -15.15 -5.72
CA ASN A 31 -3.65 -15.41 -6.65
C ASN A 31 -2.29 -14.90 -6.14
N TYR A 32 -2.27 -14.26 -4.98
CA TYR A 32 -1.08 -13.70 -4.37
C TYR A 32 -0.83 -14.36 -3.01
N PRO A 33 0.39 -14.86 -2.74
CA PRO A 33 0.72 -15.39 -1.44
C PRO A 33 0.66 -14.26 -0.41
N HIS A 34 -0.26 -14.36 0.54
CA HIS A 34 -0.43 -13.37 1.58
C HIS A 34 -0.38 -14.03 2.95
N ASN A 35 0.68 -13.72 3.69
CA ASN A 35 0.75 -13.93 5.13
C ASN A 35 1.67 -12.83 5.64
N GLU A 36 1.14 -11.96 6.49
CA GLU A 36 1.93 -10.85 7.01
C GLU A 36 3.17 -11.34 7.75
N ASN A 37 3.09 -12.43 8.52
CA ASN A 37 4.22 -12.94 9.31
C ASN A 37 5.23 -13.75 8.48
N ASP A 38 4.95 -14.00 7.20
CA ASP A 38 5.82 -14.73 6.29
C ASP A 38 6.51 -13.75 5.31
N ILE A 39 7.80 -13.50 5.55
CA ILE A 39 8.61 -12.62 4.72
C ILE A 39 8.69 -13.14 3.29
N ASP A 40 8.79 -14.46 3.09
CA ASP A 40 8.92 -15.04 1.75
C ASP A 40 7.62 -14.89 0.96
N ALA A 41 6.46 -15.05 1.60
CA ALA A 41 5.16 -14.79 0.98
C ALA A 41 5.05 -13.33 0.51
N ILE A 42 5.43 -12.38 1.36
CA ILE A 42 5.45 -10.94 1.01
C ILE A 42 6.39 -10.66 -0.15
N VAL A 43 7.62 -11.18 -0.08
CA VAL A 43 8.65 -10.96 -1.10
C VAL A 43 8.24 -11.55 -2.46
N LYS A 44 7.55 -12.70 -2.47
CA LYS A 44 6.96 -13.29 -3.67
C LYS A 44 5.84 -12.43 -4.24
N SER A 45 4.91 -11.98 -3.41
CA SER A 45 3.83 -11.08 -3.83
C SER A 45 4.36 -9.79 -4.44
N TYR A 46 5.34 -9.14 -3.81
CA TYR A 46 5.93 -7.91 -4.35
C TYR A 46 6.70 -8.15 -5.65
N GLY A 47 7.32 -9.33 -5.80
CA GLY A 47 7.94 -9.75 -7.07
C GLY A 47 6.90 -9.91 -8.17
N LYS A 48 5.80 -10.60 -7.89
CA LYS A 48 4.73 -10.82 -8.87
C LYS A 48 4.08 -9.51 -9.34
N ILE A 49 3.76 -8.58 -8.42
CA ILE A 49 3.25 -7.24 -8.79
C ILE A 49 4.27 -6.49 -9.67
N SER A 50 5.55 -6.58 -9.31
CA SER A 50 6.65 -5.96 -10.05
C SER A 50 6.70 -6.47 -11.49
N ASP A 51 6.60 -7.79 -11.67
CA ASP A 51 6.68 -8.44 -12.98
C ASP A 51 5.41 -8.15 -13.83
N GLU A 52 4.23 -8.22 -13.23
CA GLU A 52 2.96 -7.99 -13.94
C GLU A 52 2.72 -6.50 -14.29
N GLY A 53 3.20 -5.57 -13.47
CA GLY A 53 3.02 -4.13 -13.68
C GLY A 53 4.18 -3.41 -14.38
N ASP A 54 5.27 -4.11 -14.72
CA ASP A 54 6.54 -3.52 -15.16
C ASP A 54 7.03 -2.39 -14.22
N ILE A 55 6.97 -2.65 -12.92
CA ILE A 55 7.36 -1.70 -11.86
C ILE A 55 8.53 -2.29 -11.10
N ARG A 56 9.59 -1.50 -10.84
CA ARG A 56 10.68 -1.95 -9.96
C ARG A 56 10.14 -2.46 -8.62
N LYS A 57 10.52 -3.69 -8.24
CA LYS A 57 10.18 -4.31 -6.94
C LYS A 57 10.39 -3.40 -5.72
N ALA A 58 11.47 -2.62 -5.72
CA ALA A 58 11.75 -1.65 -4.65
C ALA A 58 10.65 -0.57 -4.54
N THR A 59 10.11 -0.12 -5.67
CA THR A 59 9.00 0.85 -5.71
C THR A 59 7.72 0.24 -5.14
N VAL A 60 7.38 -1.00 -5.55
CA VAL A 60 6.23 -1.74 -4.99
C VAL A 60 6.38 -1.88 -3.47
N SER A 61 7.53 -2.37 -3.02
CA SER A 61 7.83 -2.53 -1.60
C SER A 61 7.75 -1.20 -0.83
N ASN A 62 8.30 -0.12 -1.37
CA ASN A 62 8.26 1.18 -0.71
C ASN A 62 6.83 1.72 -0.58
N ILE A 63 5.99 1.55 -1.60
CA ILE A 63 4.59 1.99 -1.56
C ILE A 63 3.78 1.14 -0.57
N LEU A 64 3.86 -0.20 -0.66
CA LEU A 64 3.09 -1.09 0.22
C LEU A 64 3.55 -1.04 1.68
N ASN A 65 4.74 -0.51 1.97
CA ASN A 65 5.23 -0.27 3.32
C ASN A 65 5.20 1.22 3.73
N ALA A 66 4.46 2.07 3.01
CA ALA A 66 4.33 3.51 3.28
C ALA A 66 5.68 4.26 3.42
N LYS A 67 6.74 3.80 2.75
CA LYS A 67 8.05 4.45 2.69
C LYS A 67 8.10 5.56 1.63
N SER A 68 7.21 5.53 0.65
CA SER A 68 7.09 6.56 -0.40
C SER A 68 5.65 6.78 -0.84
N VAL A 69 5.34 7.99 -1.28
CA VAL A 69 4.05 8.32 -1.91
C VAL A 69 3.98 7.68 -3.30
N ALA A 70 2.87 7.03 -3.61
CA ALA A 70 2.62 6.50 -4.95
C ALA A 70 2.25 7.65 -5.91
N LYS A 71 2.94 7.74 -7.05
CA LYS A 71 2.45 8.55 -8.17
C LYS A 71 1.18 7.90 -8.72
N SER A 72 0.25 8.68 -9.24
CA SER A 72 -1.04 8.17 -9.74
C SER A 72 -0.88 7.08 -10.81
N THR A 73 0.08 7.24 -11.72
CA THR A 73 0.39 6.23 -12.74
C THR A 73 0.87 4.93 -12.11
N THR A 74 1.80 5.00 -11.15
CA THR A 74 2.29 3.82 -10.42
C THR A 74 1.20 3.15 -9.59
N LEU A 75 0.31 3.94 -8.97
CA LEU A 75 -0.85 3.39 -8.24
C LEU A 75 -1.75 2.57 -9.18
N ILE A 76 -2.09 3.13 -10.35
CA ILE A 76 -2.92 2.45 -11.35
C ILE A 76 -2.26 1.15 -11.82
N LEU A 77 -0.96 1.18 -12.15
CA LEU A 77 -0.23 -0.02 -12.58
C LEU A 77 -0.20 -1.11 -11.49
N ILE A 78 -0.03 -0.74 -10.21
CA ILE A 78 -0.10 -1.71 -9.10
C ILE A 78 -1.50 -2.33 -9.01
N LEU A 79 -2.55 -1.53 -9.13
CA LEU A 79 -3.93 -2.02 -9.06
C LEU A 79 -4.23 -2.97 -10.21
N GLU A 80 -3.87 -2.61 -11.44
CA GLU A 80 -4.06 -3.43 -12.63
C GLU A 80 -3.27 -4.74 -12.56
N ALA A 81 -2.02 -4.70 -12.09
CA ALA A 81 -1.23 -5.90 -11.83
C ALA A 81 -1.91 -6.82 -10.82
N MET A 82 -2.50 -6.26 -9.75
CA MET A 82 -3.27 -7.04 -8.79
C MET A 82 -4.68 -7.43 -9.28
N GLY A 83 -5.09 -7.02 -10.48
CA GLY A 83 -6.42 -7.31 -11.05
C GLY A 83 -7.56 -6.49 -10.43
N PHE A 84 -7.27 -5.31 -9.87
CA PHE A 84 -8.26 -4.41 -9.26
C PHE A 84 -8.44 -3.11 -10.03
N SER A 85 -9.63 -2.53 -9.91
CA SER A 85 -9.93 -1.22 -10.48
C SER A 85 -9.63 -0.07 -9.50
N LEU A 86 -9.59 1.15 -10.02
CA LEU A 86 -9.53 2.36 -9.19
C LEU A 86 -10.77 2.50 -8.28
N THR A 87 -11.91 1.94 -8.70
CA THR A 87 -13.14 1.90 -7.89
C THR A 87 -12.99 1.01 -6.67
N ASP A 88 -12.35 -0.16 -6.82
CA ASP A 88 -12.08 -1.06 -5.70
C ASP A 88 -11.14 -0.40 -4.70
N PHE A 89 -10.07 0.23 -5.21
CA PHE A 89 -9.18 1.05 -4.40
C PHE A 89 -9.93 2.15 -3.64
N ALA A 90 -10.77 2.93 -4.33
CA ALA A 90 -11.49 4.03 -3.70
C ALA A 90 -12.40 3.54 -2.56
N LYS A 91 -13.13 2.45 -2.77
CA LYS A 91 -13.97 1.82 -1.73
C LYS A 91 -13.14 1.46 -0.49
N THR A 92 -12.01 0.78 -0.68
CA THR A 92 -11.11 0.42 0.41
C THR A 92 -10.45 1.65 1.05
N TYR A 93 -10.08 2.66 0.27
CA TYR A 93 -9.44 3.88 0.76
C TYR A 93 -10.38 4.71 1.65
N TYR A 94 -11.63 4.87 1.23
CA TYR A 94 -12.61 5.63 1.99
C TYR A 94 -13.15 4.86 3.20
N SER A 95 -12.98 3.53 3.26
CA SER A 95 -13.34 2.74 4.46
C SER A 95 -12.29 2.81 5.58
N ILE A 96 -11.08 3.34 5.32
CA ILE A 96 -10.00 3.41 6.32
C ILE A 96 -10.27 4.52 7.33
N ASN A 97 -10.28 4.15 8.61
CA ASN A 97 -10.45 5.05 9.76
C ASN A 97 -9.12 5.30 10.52
N GLU A 98 -9.15 6.10 11.57
CA GLU A 98 -7.95 6.42 12.37
C GLU A 98 -7.35 5.20 13.09
N SER A 99 -8.19 4.27 13.57
CA SER A 99 -7.73 3.06 14.23
C SER A 99 -6.94 2.13 13.30
N ASP A 100 -7.35 2.06 12.02
CA ASP A 100 -6.62 1.35 10.98
C ASP A 100 -5.23 1.96 10.75
N ILE A 101 -5.16 3.30 10.68
CA ILE A 101 -3.90 4.03 10.50
C ILE A 101 -2.97 3.76 11.67
N PHE A 102 -3.48 3.86 12.89
CA PHE A 102 -2.70 3.61 14.11
C PHE A 102 -2.19 2.16 14.21
N ALA A 103 -3.05 1.18 13.91
CA ALA A 103 -2.66 -0.22 13.87
C ALA A 103 -1.55 -0.47 12.84
N PHE A 104 -1.67 0.13 11.66
CA PHE A 104 -0.67 0.00 10.60
C PHE A 104 0.67 0.67 10.97
N GLN A 105 0.65 1.83 11.62
CA GLN A 105 1.87 2.46 12.13
C GLN A 105 2.61 1.58 13.13
N LYS A 106 1.91 1.01 14.11
CA LYS A 106 2.49 0.04 15.07
C LYS A 106 3.08 -1.18 14.37
N PHE A 107 2.36 -1.72 13.39
CA PHE A 107 2.85 -2.82 12.58
C PHE A 107 4.18 -2.49 11.87
N LEU A 108 4.33 -1.27 11.33
CA LEU A 108 5.56 -0.84 10.68
C LEU A 108 6.72 -0.64 11.66
N GLU A 109 6.44 -0.21 12.90
CA GLU A 109 7.46 -0.05 13.95
C GLU A 109 8.06 -1.38 14.38
N LEU A 110 7.25 -2.43 14.45
CA LEU A 110 7.70 -3.79 14.80
C LEU A 110 8.58 -4.46 13.74
N ARG A 111 8.72 -3.86 12.56
CA ARG A 111 9.49 -4.38 11.41
C ARG A 111 10.74 -3.60 11.07
N LYS A 112 11.07 -2.59 11.87
CA LYS A 112 12.34 -1.86 11.77
C LYS A 112 13.44 -2.63 12.48
#